data_AF-A0A531LN24-F1
#
_entry.id   AF-A0A531LN24-F1
#
_cell.length_a   1.000
_cell.length_b   1.000
_cell.length_c   1.000
_cell.angle_alpha   90.00
_cell.angle_beta   90.00
_cell.angle_gamma   90.00
#
_symmetry.space_group_name_H-M   'P 1'
#
loop_
_entity.id
_entity.type
_entity.pdbx_description
1 polymer ?
#
loop_
_entity_poly.entity_id
_entity_poly.type
_entity_poly.pdbx_seq_one_letter_code
_entity_poly.pdbx_strand_id
1 'polypeptide(L)'
;TQAEPLPDSVNSTGHQPTRFFANGNFYTPDRKARFIAIRPTVETRITPDFPLILNTGRIRDHWHTMTRTGKSPRLSQHIAEPFAEIHPVDAQRHGISDADIARVSTPSGEV
;
A
#
# COMPACT_ATOMS: atom_id res chain seq x y z
N THR A 1 19.07 47.06 43.00
CA THR A 1 17.84 46.26 42.97
C THR A 1 18.20 44.87 42.50
N GLN A 2 18.18 43.89 43.40
CA GLN A 2 18.50 42.50 43.06
C GLN A 2 17.35 41.92 42.22
N ALA A 3 17.67 41.31 41.09
CA ALA A 3 16.69 40.56 40.30
C ALA A 3 16.45 39.22 40.99
N GLU A 4 15.19 38.92 41.34
CA GLU A 4 14.79 37.59 41.78
C GLU A 4 15.01 36.57 40.65
N PRO A 5 15.47 35.34 40.97
CA PRO A 5 15.53 34.28 39.98
C PRO A 5 14.12 33.80 39.65
N LEU A 6 13.86 33.61 38.35
CA LEU A 6 12.62 33.02 37.83
C LEU A 6 12.38 31.64 38.46
N PRO A 7 11.13 31.29 38.79
CA PRO A 7 10.82 30.00 39.39
C PRO A 7 11.16 28.84 38.45
N ASP A 8 11.67 27.77 39.05
CA ASP A 8 12.08 26.54 38.38
C ASP A 8 11.03 26.02 37.41
N SER A 9 11.55 25.54 36.28
CA SER A 9 10.85 24.99 35.13
C SER A 9 9.58 24.21 35.50
N VAL A 10 8.46 24.64 34.93
CA VAL A 10 7.20 23.90 34.91
C VAL A 10 7.48 22.46 34.49
N ASN A 11 7.27 21.52 35.41
CA ASN A 11 7.37 20.09 35.16
C ASN A 11 6.58 19.73 33.91
N SER A 12 7.28 19.48 32.80
CA SER A 12 6.69 18.85 31.63
C SER A 12 6.33 17.43 32.04
N THR A 13 5.10 17.22 32.54
CA THR A 13 4.48 15.89 32.59
C THR A 13 4.17 15.48 31.15
N GLY A 14 5.22 15.32 30.36
CA GLY A 14 5.15 14.75 29.03
C GLY A 14 4.80 13.29 29.22
N HIS A 15 3.59 12.91 28.79
CA HIS A 15 3.28 11.53 28.48
C HIS A 15 4.31 11.10 27.43
N GLN A 16 5.41 10.51 27.86
CA GLN A 16 6.38 9.93 26.94
C GLN A 16 5.61 8.86 26.18
N PRO A 17 5.43 8.98 24.86
CA PRO A 17 4.63 8.02 24.12
C PRO A 17 5.28 6.65 24.28
N THR A 18 4.63 5.77 25.05
CA THR A 18 5.11 4.42 25.30
C THR A 18 5.13 3.68 23.98
N ARG A 19 6.33 3.49 23.42
CA ARG A 19 6.50 2.69 22.20
C ARG A 19 6.31 1.22 22.58
N PHE A 20 5.49 0.52 21.80
CA PHE A 20 5.36 -0.92 21.93
C PHE A 20 6.74 -1.58 21.86
N PHE A 21 6.97 -2.52 22.77
CA PHE A 21 8.21 -3.30 22.89
C PHE A 21 9.50 -2.50 23.15
N ALA A 22 9.41 -1.22 23.56
CA ALA A 22 10.58 -0.40 23.89
C ALA A 22 11.50 -1.06 24.94
N ASN A 23 10.88 -1.77 25.88
CA ASN A 23 11.56 -2.50 26.95
C ASN A 23 11.52 -4.02 26.72
N GLY A 24 11.33 -4.47 25.47
CA GLY A 24 11.12 -5.88 25.13
C GLY A 24 9.72 -6.37 25.52
N ASN A 25 9.65 -7.50 26.21
CA ASN A 25 8.39 -8.15 26.60
C ASN A 25 7.52 -8.59 25.41
N PHE A 26 8.16 -9.16 24.38
CA PHE A 26 7.47 -9.67 23.19
C PHE A 26 6.44 -10.73 23.58
N TYR A 27 5.43 -10.92 22.73
CA TYR A 27 4.38 -11.92 22.94
C TYR A 27 4.86 -13.34 22.57
N THR A 28 5.95 -13.77 23.20
CA THR A 28 6.53 -15.11 23.14
C THR A 28 6.63 -15.65 24.58
N PRO A 29 6.63 -16.99 24.79
CA PRO A 29 6.69 -17.56 26.15
C PRO A 29 7.88 -17.06 26.99
N ASP A 30 9.02 -16.80 26.34
CA ASP A 30 10.26 -16.32 26.94
C ASP A 30 10.45 -14.80 26.81
N ARG A 31 9.44 -14.07 26.31
CA ARG A 31 9.41 -12.60 26.18
C ARG A 31 10.48 -11.98 25.26
N LYS A 32 11.19 -12.79 24.49
CA LYS A 32 12.22 -12.39 23.51
C LYS A 32 11.68 -12.38 22.07
N ALA A 33 12.17 -11.46 21.26
CA ALA A 33 11.94 -11.47 19.81
C ALA A 33 12.61 -12.69 19.16
N ARG A 34 12.03 -13.20 18.08
CA ARG A 34 12.56 -14.34 17.32
C ARG A 34 12.86 -13.91 15.89
N PHE A 35 14.09 -14.12 15.45
CA PHE A 35 14.43 -14.03 14.03
C PHE A 35 13.96 -15.31 13.33
N ILE A 36 13.31 -15.15 12.19
CA ILE A 36 12.89 -16.27 11.34
C ILE A 36 13.72 -16.19 10.07
N ALA A 37 14.62 -17.16 9.88
CA ALA A 37 15.36 -17.29 8.65
C ALA A 37 14.43 -17.87 7.57
N ILE A 38 14.22 -17.11 6.50
CA ILE A 38 13.47 -17.56 5.32
C ILE A 38 14.43 -17.76 4.14
N ARG A 39 14.10 -18.72 3.27
CA ARG A 39 14.71 -18.85 1.95
C ARG A 39 13.70 -18.30 0.93
N PRO A 40 14.09 -17.38 0.02
CA PRO A 40 13.17 -16.88 -0.98
C PRO A 40 12.83 -17.99 -1.97
N THR A 41 11.55 -18.22 -2.20
CA THR A 41 11.05 -19.07 -3.28
C THR A 41 10.73 -18.18 -4.48
N VAL A 42 11.20 -18.54 -5.66
CA VAL A 42 10.78 -17.90 -6.92
C VAL A 42 9.58 -18.67 -7.44
N GLU A 43 8.40 -18.06 -7.36
CA GLU A 43 7.20 -18.59 -8.01
C GLU A 43 7.14 -18.05 -9.45
N THR A 44 7.09 -18.95 -10.43
CA THR A 44 6.76 -18.57 -11.81
C THR A 44 5.26 -18.29 -11.87
N ARG A 45 4.89 -17.01 -11.99
CA ARG A 45 3.49 -16.55 -12.04
C ARG A 45 2.94 -16.38 -13.46
N ILE A 46 3.69 -16.84 -14.46
CA ILE A 46 3.36 -16.71 -15.88
C ILE A 46 3.40 -18.06 -16.57
N THR A 47 2.62 -18.20 -17.63
CA THR A 47 2.68 -19.35 -18.55
C THR A 47 2.82 -18.83 -19.98
N PRO A 48 3.10 -19.68 -20.98
CA PRO A 48 3.08 -19.25 -22.38
C PRO A 48 1.74 -18.64 -22.81
N ASP A 49 0.63 -19.14 -22.27
CA ASP A 49 -0.72 -18.62 -22.56
C ASP A 49 -1.03 -17.32 -21.81
N PHE A 50 -0.39 -17.09 -20.65
CA PHE A 50 -0.55 -15.89 -19.81
C PHE A 50 0.84 -15.31 -19.46
N PRO A 51 1.49 -14.61 -20.40
CA PRO A 51 2.88 -14.18 -20.26
C PRO A 51 3.07 -12.92 -19.41
N LEU A 52 1.97 -12.28 -18.98
CA LEU A 52 1.99 -11.04 -18.22
C LEU A 52 1.64 -11.29 -16.75
N ILE A 53 2.24 -10.52 -15.85
CA ILE A 53 1.88 -10.51 -14.44
C ILE A 53 0.79 -9.46 -14.22
N LEU A 54 -0.39 -9.90 -13.77
CA LEU A 54 -1.45 -8.99 -13.33
C LEU A 54 -1.18 -8.53 -11.89
N ASN A 55 -0.80 -7.26 -11.73
CA ASN A 55 -0.76 -6.60 -10.44
C ASN A 55 -2.03 -5.77 -10.24
N THR A 56 -2.58 -5.75 -9.02
CA THR A 56 -3.77 -4.95 -8.69
C THR A 56 -3.50 -4.08 -7.47
N GLY A 57 -4.21 -2.97 -7.37
CA GLY A 57 -3.93 -1.97 -6.35
C GLY A 57 -5.10 -1.05 -6.04
N ARG A 58 -4.76 0.07 -5.39
CA ARG A 58 -5.71 1.12 -5.04
C ARG A 58 -5.31 2.39 -5.77
N ILE A 59 -6.33 3.14 -6.17
CA ILE A 59 -6.13 4.52 -6.62
C ILE A 59 -6.37 5.47 -5.46
N ARG A 60 -5.70 6.63 -5.50
CA ARG A 60 -5.67 7.61 -4.40
C ARG A 60 -7.06 8.04 -3.93
N ASP A 61 -7.98 8.26 -4.87
CA ASP A 61 -9.23 8.99 -4.63
C ASP A 61 -10.43 8.08 -4.31
N HIS A 62 -10.25 6.75 -4.35
CA HIS A 62 -11.33 5.79 -4.15
C HIS A 62 -11.06 4.78 -3.04
N TRP A 63 -12.11 4.48 -2.28
CA TRP A 63 -12.04 3.59 -1.14
C TRP A 63 -12.71 2.26 -1.42
N HIS A 64 -11.95 1.17 -1.26
CA HIS A 64 -12.39 -0.21 -1.51
C HIS A 64 -13.19 -0.32 -2.82
N THR A 65 -14.42 -0.82 -2.73
CA THR A 65 -15.31 -1.13 -3.86
C THR A 65 -16.12 0.07 -4.34
N MET A 66 -15.76 1.30 -3.94
CA MET A 66 -16.39 2.53 -4.41
C MET A 66 -17.88 2.68 -4.10
N THR A 67 -18.48 1.83 -3.26
CA THR A 67 -19.92 1.87 -2.92
C THR A 67 -20.38 3.21 -2.38
N ARG A 68 -19.45 3.98 -1.78
CA ARG A 68 -19.66 5.39 -1.38
C ARG A 68 -18.89 6.37 -2.25
N THR A 69 -17.57 6.18 -2.44
CA THR A 69 -16.72 7.17 -3.13
C THR A 69 -16.99 7.28 -4.62
N GLY A 70 -17.49 6.23 -5.27
CA GLY A 70 -17.87 6.26 -6.69
C GLY A 70 -19.10 7.11 -6.98
N LYS A 71 -19.88 7.49 -5.96
CA LYS A 71 -21.00 8.43 -6.10
C LYS A 71 -20.58 9.89 -5.99
N SER A 72 -19.31 10.18 -5.73
CA SER A 72 -18.81 11.55 -5.58
C SER A 72 -18.14 12.01 -6.87
N PRO A 73 -18.75 12.94 -7.64
CA PRO A 73 -18.15 13.44 -8.88
C PRO A 73 -16.79 14.08 -8.67
N ARG A 74 -16.58 14.69 -7.49
CA ARG A 74 -15.31 15.33 -7.12
C ARG A 74 -14.16 14.32 -7.04
N LEU A 75 -14.44 13.08 -6.61
CA LEU A 75 -13.41 12.04 -6.49
C LEU A 75 -13.08 11.38 -7.83
N SER A 76 -13.93 11.53 -8.85
CA SER A 76 -13.71 10.99 -10.20
C SER A 76 -13.05 11.99 -11.16
N GLN A 77 -12.65 13.17 -10.68
CA GLN A 77 -12.08 14.22 -11.55
C GLN A 77 -10.71 13.87 -12.13
N HIS A 78 -9.90 13.10 -11.41
CA HIS A 78 -8.55 12.73 -11.86
C HIS A 78 -8.53 11.45 -12.68
N ILE A 79 -9.47 10.54 -12.42
CA ILE A 79 -9.55 9.21 -13.02
C ILE A 79 -11.03 8.91 -13.22
N ALA A 80 -11.46 8.90 -14.48
CA ALA A 80 -12.86 8.71 -14.82
C ALA A 80 -13.28 7.23 -14.80
N GLU A 81 -12.35 6.32 -15.14
CA GLU A 81 -12.62 4.90 -15.33
C GLU A 81 -11.49 4.01 -14.80
N PRO A 82 -11.77 2.73 -14.49
CA PRO A 82 -10.72 1.74 -14.24
C PRO A 82 -9.79 1.63 -15.44
N PHE A 83 -8.49 1.51 -15.18
CA PHE A 83 -7.46 1.45 -16.21
C PHE A 83 -6.45 0.34 -15.89
N ALA A 84 -5.73 -0.10 -16.91
CA ALA A 84 -4.57 -0.95 -16.78
C ALA A 84 -3.33 -0.18 -17.23
N GLU A 85 -2.31 -0.11 -16.39
CA GLU A 85 -1.01 0.43 -16.79
C GLU A 85 -0.19 -0.68 -17.42
N ILE A 86 0.22 -0.47 -18.67
CA ILE A 86 0.97 -1.46 -19.45
C ILE A 86 2.28 -0.83 -19.88
N HIS A 87 3.37 -1.57 -19.77
CA HIS A 87 4.66 -1.11 -20.27
C HIS A 87 4.56 -0.87 -21.80
N PRO A 88 5.11 0.24 -22.36
CA PRO A 88 4.89 0.60 -23.76
C PRO A 88 5.28 -0.48 -24.78
N VAL A 89 6.34 -1.24 -24.49
CA VAL A 89 6.78 -2.35 -25.35
C VAL A 89 5.77 -3.50 -25.35
N ASP A 90 5.14 -3.78 -24.21
CA ASP A 90 4.14 -4.85 -24.11
C ASP A 90 2.82 -4.39 -24.74
N ALA A 91 2.43 -3.14 -24.51
CA ALA A 91 1.27 -2.54 -25.18
C ALA A 91 1.40 -2.63 -26.71
N GLN A 92 2.58 -2.29 -27.25
CA GLN A 92 2.86 -2.41 -28.69
C GLN A 92 2.80 -3.87 -29.17
N ARG A 93 3.34 -4.83 -28.40
CA ARG A 93 3.28 -6.27 -28.75
C ARG A 93 1.84 -6.79 -28.81
N HIS A 94 0.96 -6.23 -27.99
CA HIS A 94 -0.46 -6.59 -27.93
C HIS A 94 -1.36 -5.69 -28.79
N GLY A 95 -0.81 -4.70 -29.50
CA GLY A 95 -1.57 -3.78 -30.34
C GLY A 95 -2.50 -2.85 -29.57
N ILE A 96 -2.17 -2.52 -28.32
CA ILE A 96 -2.96 -1.68 -27.43
C ILE A 96 -2.40 -0.25 -27.45
N SER A 97 -3.27 0.72 -27.73
CA SER A 97 -2.97 2.15 -27.68
C SER A 97 -3.52 2.79 -26.40
N ASP A 98 -3.15 4.05 -26.16
CA ASP A 98 -3.72 4.82 -25.05
C ASP A 98 -5.24 4.96 -25.20
N ALA A 99 -5.95 4.84 -24.08
CA ALA A 99 -7.42 4.86 -23.99
C ALA A 99 -8.18 3.76 -24.79
N ASP A 100 -7.49 2.72 -25.28
CA ASP A 100 -8.17 1.56 -25.87
C ASP A 100 -8.89 0.73 -24.79
N ILE A 101 -10.02 0.14 -25.17
CA ILE A 101 -10.70 -0.87 -24.35
C ILE A 101 -9.95 -2.19 -24.53
N ALA A 102 -9.36 -2.68 -23.43
CA ALA A 102 -8.71 -3.98 -23.37
C ALA A 102 -9.52 -4.97 -22.52
N ARG A 103 -9.42 -6.25 -22.86
CA ARG A 103 -9.91 -7.35 -22.01
C ARG A 103 -8.73 -8.01 -21.31
N VAL A 104 -8.82 -8.16 -19.99
CA VAL A 104 -7.78 -8.82 -19.18
C VAL A 104 -8.26 -10.22 -18.84
N SER A 105 -7.55 -11.25 -19.29
CA SER A 105 -7.90 -12.65 -19.05
C SER A 105 -6.84 -13.39 -18.24
N THR A 106 -7.31 -14.34 -17.43
CA THR A 106 -6.52 -15.25 -16.59
C THR A 106 -7.15 -16.64 -16.63
N PRO A 107 -6.48 -17.70 -16.12
CA PRO A 107 -7.11 -19.02 -15.96
C PRO A 107 -8.38 -19.00 -15.10
N SER A 108 -8.56 -17.99 -14.24
CA SER A 108 -9.70 -17.87 -13.33
C SER A 108 -10.87 -17.07 -13.91
N GLY A 109 -10.70 -16.40 -15.06
CA GLY A 109 -11.73 -15.58 -15.68
C GLY A 109 -11.17 -14.37 -16.41
N GLU A 110 -12.07 -13.53 -16.92
CA GLU A 110 -11.75 -12.33 -17.67
C GLU A 110 -12.62 -11.13 -17.25
N VAL A 111 -12.10 -9.92 -17.44
CA VAL A 111 -12.76 -8.62 -17.20
C VAL A 111 -12.48 -7.64 -18.33
#